data_AF-A0A1S3HY94-F1
#
_entry.id   AF-A0A1S3HY94-F1
#
_cell.length_a   1.000
_cell.length_b   1.000
_cell.length_c   1.000
_cell.angle_alpha   90.00
_cell.angle_beta   90.00
_cell.angle_gamma   90.00
#
_symmetry.space_group_name_H-M   'P 1'
#
loop_
_entity.id
_entity.type
_entity.pdbx_description
1 polymer ?
#
loop_
_entity_poly.entity_id
_entity_poly.type
_entity_poly.pdbx_seq_one_letter_code
_entity_poly.pdbx_strand_id
1 'polypeptide(L)'
;MEEEGVENLSPQETLSAKHKKEAKELQAQIQKLKHSVPKGDKKKKKDVAAQIAILEAELEQKHEKERQELNDTSAKGVDETAEQLENLSTSVTQNASQPKKPSKAQKRKVNHDFESSVFID
;
A
#
# COMPACT_ATOMS: atom_id res chain seq x y z
N MET A 1 -8.49 3.20 19.76
CA MET A 1 -7.72 4.41 19.41
C MET A 1 -6.38 4.19 20.06
N GLU A 2 -5.50 3.47 19.37
CA GLU A 2 -4.23 2.99 19.93
C GLU A 2 -3.15 4.03 19.63
N GLU A 3 -2.91 4.87 20.63
CA GLU A 3 -1.81 5.84 20.76
C GLU A 3 -0.90 5.33 21.88
N GLU A 4 -0.25 4.17 21.70
CA GLU A 4 0.73 3.63 22.66
C GLU A 4 1.74 2.80 21.85
N GLY A 5 2.93 3.36 21.56
CA GLY A 5 4.00 2.58 20.92
C GLY A 5 4.93 3.31 19.94
N VAL A 6 5.06 4.64 20.01
CA VAL A 6 5.97 5.41 19.13
C VAL A 6 7.31 5.77 19.80
N GLU A 7 7.61 5.27 20.99
CA GLU A 7 8.77 5.75 21.76
C GLU A 7 10.10 5.01 21.51
N ASN A 8 10.16 3.99 20.64
CA ASN A 8 11.42 3.24 20.46
C ASN A 8 11.76 2.83 19.01
N LEU A 9 11.25 3.56 18.01
CA LEU A 9 11.52 3.31 16.59
C LEU A 9 12.50 4.36 16.05
N SER A 10 13.47 3.91 15.25
CA SER A 10 14.47 4.78 14.60
C SER A 10 13.77 5.92 13.83
N PRO A 11 14.36 7.13 13.73
CA PRO A 11 13.79 8.25 12.96
C PRO A 11 13.31 7.83 11.56
N GLN A 12 14.03 6.91 10.92
CA GLN A 12 13.69 6.34 9.62
C GLN A 12 12.44 5.44 9.65
N GLU A 13 12.26 4.65 10.71
CA GLU A 13 11.10 3.79 10.89
C GLU A 13 9.83 4.61 11.17
N THR A 14 9.93 5.66 11.99
CA THR A 14 8.82 6.57 12.26
C THR A 14 8.36 7.30 11.00
N LEU A 15 9.30 7.68 10.14
CA LEU A 15 9.02 8.32 8.85
C LEU A 15 8.33 7.34 7.89
N SER A 16 8.81 6.11 7.79
CA SER A 16 8.16 5.07 6.99
C SER A 16 6.74 4.75 7.48
N ALA A 17 6.50 4.80 8.79
CA ALA A 17 5.19 4.58 9.38
C ALA A 17 4.24 5.75 9.05
N LYS A 18 4.73 6.98 9.07
CA LYS A 18 3.99 8.17 8.61
C LYS A 18 3.62 8.06 7.14
N HIS A 19 4.58 7.74 6.26
CA HIS A 19 4.32 7.55 4.82
C HIS A 19 3.25 6.49 4.56
N LYS A 20 3.31 5.35 5.27
CA LYS A 20 2.29 4.29 5.19
C LYS A 20 0.91 4.76 5.66
N LYS A 21 0.83 5.61 6.68
CA LYS A 21 -0.45 6.20 7.14
C LYS A 21 -1.00 7.16 6.09
N GLU A 22 -0.17 8.09 5.60
CA GLU A 22 -0.56 9.07 4.57
C GLU A 22 -1.00 8.37 3.26
N ALA A 23 -0.31 7.31 2.83
CA ALA A 23 -0.71 6.53 1.66
C ALA A 23 -2.09 5.86 1.83
N LYS A 24 -2.40 5.34 3.03
CA LYS A 24 -3.72 4.75 3.33
C LYS A 24 -4.82 5.81 3.35
N GLU A 25 -4.54 6.98 3.91
CA GLU A 25 -5.48 8.10 3.92
C GLU A 25 -5.75 8.61 2.50
N LEU A 26 -4.70 8.73 1.66
CA LEU A 26 -4.83 9.09 0.26
C LEU A 26 -5.73 8.10 -0.49
N GLN A 27 -5.52 6.79 -0.31
CA GLN A 27 -6.37 5.77 -0.93
C GLN A 27 -7.84 5.87 -0.48
N ALA A 28 -8.09 6.12 0.80
CA ALA A 28 -9.44 6.34 1.31
C ALA A 28 -10.08 7.60 0.70
N GLN A 29 -9.31 8.68 0.53
CA GLN A 29 -9.76 9.91 -0.10
C GLN A 29 -10.05 9.71 -1.60
N ILE A 30 -9.17 9.03 -2.34
CA ILE A 30 -9.37 8.65 -3.74
C ILE A 30 -10.67 7.85 -3.89
N GLN A 31 -10.90 6.87 -3.02
CA GLN A 31 -12.14 6.10 -3.05
C GLN A 31 -13.36 6.99 -2.82
N LYS A 32 -13.34 7.87 -1.81
CA LYS A 32 -14.44 8.82 -1.56
C LYS A 32 -14.70 9.72 -2.78
N LEU A 33 -13.66 10.28 -3.38
CA LEU A 33 -13.76 11.13 -4.58
C LEU A 33 -14.32 10.36 -5.77
N LYS A 34 -13.92 9.11 -5.98
CA LYS A 34 -14.46 8.27 -7.05
C LYS A 34 -15.93 7.93 -6.85
N HIS A 35 -16.36 7.71 -5.61
CA HIS A 35 -17.75 7.38 -5.28
C HIS A 35 -18.67 8.61 -5.25
N SER A 36 -18.15 9.81 -5.00
CA SER A 36 -18.94 11.05 -5.04
C SER A 36 -19.37 11.42 -6.45
N VAL A 37 -18.68 10.92 -7.48
CA VAL A 37 -19.01 11.19 -8.88
C VAL A 37 -20.06 10.20 -9.40
N PRO A 38 -21.25 10.68 -9.83
CA PRO A 38 -22.27 9.82 -10.40
C PRO A 38 -21.80 9.17 -11.72
N LYS A 39 -22.28 7.94 -11.97
CA LYS A 39 -21.79 7.08 -13.06
C LYS A 39 -21.91 7.70 -14.46
N GLY A 40 -22.85 8.63 -14.69
CA GLY A 40 -23.10 9.27 -15.98
C GLY A 40 -22.31 10.56 -16.25
N ASP A 41 -21.71 11.18 -15.23
CA ASP A 41 -21.14 12.53 -15.34
C ASP A 41 -19.67 12.47 -15.81
N LYS A 42 -19.48 12.32 -17.13
CA LYS A 42 -18.16 12.14 -17.76
C LYS A 42 -17.20 13.30 -17.51
N LYS A 43 -17.71 14.53 -17.35
CA LYS A 43 -16.87 15.71 -17.08
C LYS A 43 -16.26 15.62 -15.69
N LYS A 44 -17.11 15.45 -14.67
CA LYS A 44 -16.66 15.31 -13.27
C LYS A 44 -15.72 14.12 -13.06
N LYS A 45 -15.91 13.01 -13.80
CA LYS A 45 -14.97 11.88 -13.74
C LYS A 45 -13.56 12.25 -14.20
N LYS A 46 -13.44 13.08 -15.25
CA LYS A 46 -12.15 13.55 -15.75
C LYS A 46 -11.52 14.53 -14.77
N ASP A 47 -12.31 15.45 -14.24
CA ASP A 47 -11.84 16.44 -13.26
C ASP A 47 -11.33 15.75 -11.99
N VAL A 48 -12.09 14.78 -11.47
CA VAL A 48 -11.67 13.98 -10.30
C VAL A 48 -10.46 13.12 -10.62
N ALA A 49 -10.35 12.53 -11.82
CA ALA A 49 -9.15 11.78 -12.20
C ALA A 49 -7.90 12.67 -12.27
N ALA A 50 -8.03 13.90 -12.80
CA ALA A 50 -6.95 14.87 -12.82
C ALA A 50 -6.56 15.30 -11.40
N GLN A 51 -7.55 15.56 -10.52
CA GLN A 51 -7.30 15.88 -9.11
C GLN A 51 -6.61 14.72 -8.39
N ILE A 52 -7.00 13.47 -8.63
CA ILE A 52 -6.34 12.29 -8.06
C ILE A 52 -4.87 12.23 -8.50
N ALA A 53 -4.59 12.43 -9.80
CA ALA A 53 -3.21 12.42 -10.30
C ALA A 53 -2.34 13.52 -9.68
N ILE A 54 -2.91 14.71 -9.45
CA ILE A 54 -2.21 15.81 -8.76
C ILE A 54 -1.92 15.42 -7.30
N LEU A 55 -2.92 14.93 -6.57
CA LEU A 55 -2.77 14.54 -5.17
C LEU A 55 -1.75 13.40 -4.98
N GLU A 56 -1.74 12.41 -5.89
CA GLU A 56 -0.75 11.33 -5.90
C GLU A 56 0.67 11.86 -6.17
N ALA A 57 0.82 12.77 -7.13
CA ALA A 57 2.12 13.36 -7.47
C ALA A 57 2.66 14.27 -6.35
N GLU A 58 1.81 15.09 -5.73
CA GLU A 58 2.19 15.97 -4.62
C GLU A 58 2.67 15.17 -3.41
N LEU A 59 1.97 14.07 -3.08
CA LEU A 59 2.33 13.20 -1.96
C LEU A 59 3.65 12.47 -2.22
N GLU A 60 3.83 11.90 -3.41
CA GLU A 60 5.10 11.27 -3.80
C GLU A 60 6.26 12.27 -3.78
N GLN A 61 6.05 13.49 -4.30
CA GLN A 61 7.06 14.54 -4.28
C GLN A 61 7.43 14.94 -2.85
N LYS A 62 6.46 15.00 -1.94
CA LYS A 62 6.70 15.28 -0.52
C LYS A 62 7.52 14.15 0.12
N HIS A 63 7.15 12.89 -0.11
CA HIS A 63 7.89 11.72 0.41
C HIS A 63 9.31 11.63 -0.15
N GLU A 64 9.50 11.99 -1.43
CA GLU A 64 10.81 12.08 -2.06
C GLU A 64 11.69 13.16 -1.43
N LYS A 65 11.14 14.37 -1.21
CA LYS A 65 11.85 15.45 -0.52
C LYS A 65 12.23 15.06 0.90
N GLU A 66 11.32 14.44 1.66
CA GLU A 66 11.60 13.98 3.02
C GLU A 66 12.69 12.89 3.05
N ARG A 67 12.72 12.00 2.04
CA ARG A 67 13.82 11.03 1.87
C ARG A 67 15.14 11.71 1.54
N GLN A 68 15.13 12.71 0.65
CA GLN A 68 16.32 13.47 0.29
C GLN A 68 16.86 14.29 1.46
N GLU A 69 16.01 14.96 2.23
CA GLU A 69 16.40 15.69 3.44
C GLU A 69 17.01 14.76 4.49
N LEU A 70 16.47 13.55 4.67
CA LEU A 70 17.09 12.53 5.52
C LEU A 70 18.47 12.09 5.00
N ASN A 71 18.63 11.94 3.68
CA ASN A 71 19.91 11.58 3.09
C ASN A 71 20.93 12.73 3.15
N ASP A 72 20.51 13.98 2.97
CA ASP A 72 21.38 15.17 3.02
C ASP A 72 21.79 15.53 4.45
N THR A 73 20.90 15.30 5.42
CA THR A 73 21.23 15.42 6.86
C THR A 73 22.17 14.29 7.30
N SER A 74 22.02 13.10 6.73
CA SER A 74 22.98 12.00 6.86
C SER A 74 24.33 12.35 6.19
N ALA A 75 24.34 12.92 4.98
CA ALA A 75 25.57 13.26 4.25
C ALA A 75 26.42 14.37 4.90
N LYS A 76 25.86 15.19 5.79
CA LYS A 76 26.63 16.13 6.63
C LYS A 76 27.27 15.49 7.88
N GLY A 77 27.04 14.20 8.13
CA GLY A 77 27.55 13.49 9.31
C GLY A 77 27.91 12.01 9.09
N VAL A 78 28.11 11.56 7.84
CA VAL A 78 28.46 10.16 7.51
C VAL A 78 29.86 10.09 6.87
N ASP A 79 30.87 10.15 7.74
CA ASP A 79 32.20 9.57 7.46
C ASP A 79 32.38 8.21 8.17
N GLU A 80 31.41 7.76 8.99
CA GLU A 80 31.63 6.62 9.92
C GLU A 80 30.62 5.45 9.84
N THR A 81 29.54 5.53 9.05
CA THR A 81 28.46 4.51 9.10
C THR A 81 28.15 3.82 7.76
N ALA A 82 29.06 3.89 6.80
CA ALA A 82 28.91 3.18 5.52
C ALA A 82 29.22 1.67 5.61
N GLU A 83 29.89 1.20 6.67
CA GLU A 83 30.39 -0.18 6.74
C GLU A 83 29.42 -1.20 7.36
N GLN A 84 28.28 -0.75 7.94
CA GLN A 84 27.38 -1.67 8.67
C GLN A 84 26.10 -2.08 7.91
N LEU A 85 25.84 -1.57 6.71
CA LEU A 85 24.61 -1.87 5.96
C LEU A 85 24.73 -3.00 4.92
N GLU A 86 25.92 -3.60 4.73
CA GLU A 86 26.08 -4.71 3.76
C GLU A 86 25.60 -6.08 4.30
N ASN A 87 25.41 -6.24 5.62
CA ASN A 87 25.06 -7.53 6.22
C ASN A 87 23.55 -7.79 6.43
N LEU A 88 22.64 -6.91 5.96
CA LEU A 88 21.20 -7.09 6.14
C LEU A 88 20.42 -7.37 4.83
N SER A 89 21.12 -7.87 3.80
CA SER A 89 20.53 -8.22 2.51
C SER A 89 20.30 -9.74 2.33
N THR A 90 19.97 -10.50 3.38
CA THR A 90 19.61 -11.92 3.22
C THR A 90 18.66 -12.46 4.29
N SER A 91 17.47 -11.87 4.47
CA SER A 91 16.33 -12.62 5.08
C SER A 91 14.97 -11.90 4.95
N VAL A 92 14.48 -11.63 3.74
CA VAL A 92 13.03 -11.38 3.54
C VAL A 92 12.53 -12.19 2.34
N THR A 93 12.59 -13.50 2.47
CA THR A 93 11.74 -14.44 1.73
C THR A 93 10.78 -15.07 2.72
N GLN A 94 9.75 -14.32 3.12
CA GLN A 94 8.60 -14.89 3.80
C GLN A 94 7.30 -14.30 3.24
N ASN A 95 6.34 -15.20 3.03
CA ASN A 95 4.93 -14.99 2.69
C ASN A 95 4.52 -14.80 1.24
N ALA A 96 4.71 -15.87 0.45
CA ALA A 96 3.86 -16.18 -0.70
C ALA A 96 3.14 -17.53 -0.53
N SER A 97 2.34 -17.69 0.53
CA SER A 97 1.39 -18.81 0.64
C SER A 97 0.16 -18.43 1.46
N GLN A 98 -0.56 -17.39 1.03
CA GLN A 98 -1.96 -17.23 1.45
C GLN A 98 -2.83 -18.16 0.59
N PRO A 99 -3.66 -19.05 1.17
CA PRO A 99 -4.54 -19.91 0.39
C PRO A 99 -5.54 -19.03 -0.36
N LYS A 100 -5.44 -19.01 -1.70
CA LYS A 100 -6.38 -18.30 -2.57
C LYS A 100 -7.78 -18.90 -2.33
N LYS A 101 -8.67 -18.12 -1.70
CA LYS A 101 -10.09 -18.48 -1.56
C LYS A 101 -10.64 -18.79 -2.96
N PRO A 102 -11.34 -19.93 -3.16
CA PRO A 102 -11.81 -20.31 -4.50
C PRO A 102 -12.74 -19.23 -5.05
N SER A 103 -12.52 -18.88 -6.32
CA SER A 103 -13.37 -17.93 -7.05
C SER A 103 -14.84 -18.38 -7.02
N LYS A 104 -15.79 -17.44 -7.06
CA LYS A 104 -17.23 -17.74 -7.21
C LYS A 104 -17.51 -18.66 -8.42
N ALA A 105 -16.71 -18.56 -9.49
CA ALA A 105 -16.82 -19.45 -10.65
C ALA A 105 -16.42 -20.90 -10.31
N GLN A 106 -15.49 -21.08 -9.38
CA GLN A 106 -15.00 -22.39 -8.95
C GLN A 106 -16.02 -23.07 -8.01
N LYS A 107 -16.65 -22.32 -7.09
CA LYS A 107 -17.78 -22.84 -6.28
C LYS A 107 -18.95 -23.36 -7.12
N ARG A 108 -19.24 -22.73 -8.26
CA ARG A 108 -20.33 -23.18 -9.17
C ARG A 108 -20.04 -24.53 -9.83
N LYS A 109 -18.77 -24.81 -10.15
CA LYS A 109 -18.37 -26.11 -10.70
C LYS A 109 -18.47 -27.22 -9.66
N VAL A 110 -17.99 -26.96 -8.44
CA VAL A 110 -18.03 -27.95 -7.34
C VAL A 110 -19.47 -28.35 -6.99
N ASN A 111 -20.44 -27.43 -7.02
CA ASN A 111 -21.84 -27.77 -6.79
C ASN A 111 -22.45 -28.62 -7.91
N HIS A 112 -22.13 -28.32 -9.17
CA HIS A 112 -22.61 -29.12 -10.31
C HIS A 112 -22.03 -30.54 -10.27
N ASP A 113 -20.75 -30.67 -9.96
CA ASP A 113 -20.07 -31.97 -9.88
C ASP A 113 -20.60 -32.80 -8.70
N PHE A 114 -20.91 -32.17 -7.56
CA PHE A 114 -21.50 -32.84 -6.39
C PHE A 114 -22.92 -33.34 -6.66
N GLU A 115 -23.80 -32.54 -7.27
CA GLU A 115 -25.16 -32.97 -7.60
C GLU A 115 -25.18 -34.07 -8.68
N SER A 116 -24.24 -34.03 -9.63
CA SER A 116 -24.12 -35.06 -10.67
C SER A 116 -23.60 -36.41 -10.15
N SER A 117 -22.83 -36.40 -9.05
CA SER A 117 -22.31 -37.62 -8.42
C SER A 117 -23.31 -38.31 -7.50
N VAL A 118 -24.34 -37.61 -7.03
CA VAL A 118 -25.38 -38.15 -6.14
C VAL A 118 -26.50 -38.84 -6.94
N PHE A 119 -26.51 -38.71 -8.26
CA PHE A 119 -27.54 -39.26 -9.16
C PHE A 119 -27.06 -40.43 -10.03
N ILE A 120 -25.87 -40.98 -9.75
CA ILE A 120 -25.35 -42.18 -10.39
C ILE A 120 -25.18 -43.24 -9.30
N ASP A 121 -26.28 -43.92 -8.97
CA ASP A 121 -26.37 -45.28 -8.45
C ASP A 121 -27.77 -45.84 -8.75
#